data_AF-A0A6P1YHA5-F1
#
_entry.id   AF-A0A6P1YHA5-F1
#
_cell.length_a   1.000
_cell.length_b   1.000
_cell.length_c   1.000
_cell.angle_alpha   90.00
_cell.angle_beta   90.00
_cell.angle_gamma   90.00
#
_symmetry.space_group_name_H-M   'P 1'
#
loop_
_entity.id
_entity.type
_entity.pdbx_description
1 polymer ?
#
loop_
_entity_poly.entity_id
_entity_poly.type
_entity_poly.pdbx_seq_one_letter_code
_entity_poly.pdbx_strand_id
1 'polypeptide(L)'
;MYIKPTNYTINSGYDFKHIYHIYIDIINRFNGISIITYNPRGSYASPERLDEDFNPICSTGLKLIYWGKDEDYLKFIYPHALGKCNYPFRINWCSSSNYKYTLKINYYKENPRIYGYPLRSSSQWQNQYDKRTSVERCNNRLKGYLNLDNIRSKGIKKAKFHALLNYIVLVAGTISLNINKSLNKAA
;
A
#
# COMPACT_ATOMS: atom_id res chain seq x y z
N MET A 1 -6.26 -19.76 15.16
CA MET A 1 -5.88 -19.32 13.80
C MET A 1 -5.55 -17.84 13.85
N TYR A 2 -4.27 -17.47 13.91
CA TYR A 2 -3.87 -16.06 13.85
C TYR A 2 -3.80 -15.64 12.38
N ILE A 3 -4.63 -14.68 11.99
CA ILE A 3 -4.55 -14.07 10.66
C ILE A 3 -3.24 -13.28 10.63
N LYS A 4 -2.31 -13.66 9.77
CA LYS A 4 -1.08 -12.89 9.48
C LYS A 4 -1.20 -12.32 8.06
N PRO A 5 -1.81 -11.13 7.89
CA PRO A 5 -1.91 -10.49 6.59
C PRO A 5 -0.51 -10.20 6.03
N THR A 6 -0.32 -10.45 4.74
CA THR A 6 0.93 -10.09 4.05
C THR A 6 0.98 -8.60 3.78
N ASN A 7 -0.14 -8.00 3.34
CA ASN A 7 -0.24 -6.59 2.97
C ASN A 7 -1.22 -5.89 3.90
N TYR A 8 -0.86 -4.69 4.35
CA TYR A 8 -1.69 -3.83 5.15
C TYR A 8 -1.98 -2.56 4.35
N THR A 9 -3.25 -2.25 4.10
CA THR A 9 -3.62 -1.09 3.27
C THR A 9 -4.19 0.03 4.13
N ILE A 10 -3.69 1.25 3.96
CA ILE A 10 -4.21 2.45 4.60
C ILE A 10 -4.54 3.52 3.54
N ASN A 11 -5.64 4.23 3.78
CA ASN A 11 -6.07 5.36 2.96
C ASN A 11 -5.57 6.71 3.52
N SER A 12 -5.60 7.75 2.70
CA SER A 12 -5.23 9.14 3.08
C SER A 12 -6.06 9.70 4.24
N GLY A 13 -7.26 9.17 4.49
CA GLY A 13 -8.07 9.55 5.66
C GLY A 13 -7.43 9.23 7.02
N TYR A 14 -6.32 8.48 7.05
CA TYR A 14 -5.59 8.09 8.26
C TYR A 14 -4.24 8.82 8.40
N ASP A 15 -4.10 10.00 7.80
CA ASP A 15 -2.88 10.79 7.83
C ASP A 15 -2.52 11.41 9.19
N PHE A 16 -3.35 11.20 10.20
CA PHE A 16 -3.01 11.60 11.55
C PHE A 16 -1.74 10.88 12.04
N LYS A 17 -0.78 11.66 12.54
CA LYS A 17 0.53 11.17 12.99
C LYS A 17 0.43 9.96 13.93
N HIS A 18 -0.53 9.97 14.86
CA HIS A 18 -0.72 8.86 15.80
C HIS A 18 -1.16 7.55 15.12
N ILE A 19 -2.06 7.62 14.12
CA ILE A 19 -2.52 6.45 13.37
C ILE A 19 -1.39 5.89 12.52
N TYR A 20 -0.62 6.80 11.91
CA TYR A 20 0.58 6.43 11.17
C TYR A 20 1.57 5.66 12.05
N HIS A 21 1.92 6.15 13.25
CA HIS A 21 2.84 5.44 14.14
C HIS A 21 2.32 4.05 14.53
N ILE A 22 1.05 3.92 14.94
CA ILE A 22 0.45 2.62 15.26
C ILE A 22 0.56 1.64 14.09
N TYR A 23 0.35 2.13 12.86
CA TYR A 23 0.42 1.30 11.68
C TYR A 23 1.85 0.83 11.38
N ILE A 24 2.85 1.71 11.52
CA ILE A 24 4.26 1.35 11.40
C ILE A 24 4.62 0.27 12.42
N ASP A 25 4.17 0.41 13.66
CA ASP A 25 4.42 -0.56 14.72
C ASP A 25 3.80 -1.94 14.37
N ILE A 26 2.59 -1.96 13.81
CA ILE A 26 1.94 -3.20 13.34
C ILE A 26 2.76 -3.84 12.22
N ILE A 27 3.17 -3.06 11.22
CA ILE A 27 3.97 -3.59 10.09
C ILE A 27 5.27 -4.21 10.60
N ASN A 28 6.00 -3.48 11.45
CA ASN A 28 7.27 -3.93 11.99
C ASN A 28 7.10 -5.19 12.82
N ARG A 29 6.04 -5.25 13.66
CA ARG A 29 5.75 -6.42 14.50
C ARG A 29 5.37 -7.66 13.71
N PHE A 30 4.62 -7.51 12.61
CA PHE A 30 4.13 -8.64 11.83
C PHE A 30 4.97 -8.94 10.58
N ASN A 31 6.05 -8.18 10.36
CA ASN A 31 6.84 -8.15 9.14
C ASN A 31 5.97 -8.02 7.88
N GLY A 32 5.01 -7.10 7.96
CA GLY A 32 4.03 -6.84 6.91
C GLY A 32 4.57 -5.94 5.80
N ILE A 33 3.86 -5.93 4.68
CA ILE A 33 4.07 -4.96 3.61
C ILE A 33 3.07 -3.83 3.75
N SER A 34 3.56 -2.59 3.67
CA SER A 34 2.75 -1.38 3.70
C SER A 34 2.25 -1.00 2.30
N ILE A 35 0.95 -0.76 2.18
CA ILE A 35 0.32 -0.17 0.99
C ILE A 35 -0.37 1.12 1.45
N ILE A 36 0.36 2.23 1.39
CA ILE A 36 -0.11 3.54 1.88
C ILE A 36 -0.20 4.50 0.71
N THR A 37 -1.33 5.19 0.58
CA THR A 37 -1.40 6.34 -0.32
C THR A 37 -0.64 7.52 0.23
N TYR A 38 0.19 8.12 -0.60
CA TYR A 38 0.67 9.47 -0.37
C TYR A 38 -0.47 10.47 -0.56
N ASN A 39 -0.65 11.36 0.42
CA ASN A 39 -1.57 12.47 0.34
C ASN A 39 -0.80 13.74 -0.04
N PRO A 40 -1.04 14.31 -1.24
CA PRO A 40 -0.33 15.51 -1.68
C PRO A 40 -0.82 16.79 -0.99
N ARG A 41 -1.96 16.76 -0.28
CA ARG A 41 -2.51 17.96 0.38
C ARG A 41 -1.53 18.52 1.40
N GLY A 42 -1.10 19.76 1.20
CA GLY A 42 -0.11 20.44 2.06
C GLY A 42 1.35 20.21 1.68
N SER A 43 1.62 19.45 0.61
CA SER A 43 2.98 19.25 0.09
C SER A 43 3.19 20.16 -1.12
N TYR A 44 4.10 21.14 -1.00
CA TYR A 44 4.40 22.09 -2.08
C TYR A 44 5.29 21.48 -3.19
N ALA A 45 6.06 20.42 -2.89
CA ALA A 45 6.91 19.71 -3.84
C ALA A 45 7.13 18.24 -3.42
N SER A 46 7.52 17.38 -4.37
CA SER A 46 8.00 16.02 -4.08
C SER A 46 9.26 16.10 -3.18
N PRO A 47 9.51 15.12 -2.31
CA PRO A 47 10.74 15.10 -1.51
C PRO A 47 11.98 15.20 -2.41
N GLU A 48 13.03 15.83 -1.90
CA GLU A 48 14.25 16.07 -2.67
C GLU A 48 14.80 14.76 -3.28
N ARG A 49 15.21 14.81 -4.55
CA ARG A 49 15.72 13.66 -5.33
C ARG A 49 14.71 12.55 -5.62
N LEU A 50 13.42 12.84 -5.57
CA LEU A 50 12.35 11.94 -6.03
C LEU A 50 11.51 12.60 -7.13
N ASP A 51 10.99 11.78 -8.05
CA ASP A 51 9.98 12.22 -9.02
C ASP A 51 8.58 12.29 -8.38
N GLU A 52 7.57 12.69 -9.16
CA GLU A 52 6.17 12.75 -8.73
C GLU A 52 5.61 11.38 -8.31
N ASP A 53 6.20 10.31 -8.85
CA ASP A 53 5.86 8.91 -8.58
C ASP A 53 6.72 8.29 -7.45
N PHE A 54 7.53 9.09 -6.74
CA PHE A 54 8.47 8.68 -5.69
C PHE A 54 9.59 7.74 -6.15
N ASN A 55 9.94 7.76 -7.43
CA ASN A 55 11.13 7.07 -7.94
C ASN A 55 12.37 7.96 -7.74
N PRO A 56 13.49 7.37 -7.33
CA PRO A 56 14.70 8.14 -7.07
C PRO A 56 15.30 8.72 -8.35
N ILE A 57 15.75 9.97 -8.24
CA ILE A 57 16.39 10.75 -9.29
C ILE A 57 17.89 10.89 -8.95
N CYS A 58 18.73 10.75 -9.96
CA CYS A 58 20.17 11.00 -9.88
C CYS A 58 20.48 12.50 -9.69
N SER A 59 21.71 12.82 -9.28
CA SER A 59 22.25 14.20 -9.29
C SER A 59 22.20 14.89 -10.66
N THR A 60 22.15 14.11 -11.75
CA THR A 60 21.99 14.63 -13.12
C THR A 60 20.52 14.90 -13.52
N GLY A 61 19.56 14.69 -12.61
CA GLY A 61 18.14 14.85 -12.89
C GLY A 61 17.48 13.66 -13.60
N LEU A 62 18.23 12.57 -13.85
CA LEU A 62 17.68 11.37 -14.50
C LEU A 62 17.03 10.40 -13.50
N LYS A 63 15.84 9.91 -13.85
CA LYS A 63 15.12 8.87 -13.10
C LYS A 63 15.91 7.55 -13.11
N LEU A 64 16.13 7.00 -11.93
CA LEU A 64 16.73 5.68 -11.78
C LEU A 64 15.69 4.59 -12.08
N ILE A 65 16.15 3.48 -12.65
CA ILE A 65 15.31 2.38 -13.08
C ILE A 65 15.33 1.29 -12.01
N TYR A 66 14.15 0.88 -11.56
CA TYR A 66 14.04 -0.26 -10.66
C TYR A 66 14.59 -1.54 -11.31
N TRP A 67 15.52 -2.19 -10.63
CA TRP A 67 16.19 -3.40 -11.09
C TRP A 67 15.72 -4.65 -10.36
N GLY A 68 15.26 -4.51 -9.11
CA GLY A 68 14.77 -5.63 -8.33
C GLY A 68 14.77 -5.36 -6.84
N LYS A 69 14.25 -6.34 -6.10
CA LYS A 69 14.26 -6.38 -4.64
C LYS A 69 15.26 -7.46 -4.19
N ASP A 70 16.03 -7.14 -3.17
CA ASP A 70 17.00 -8.02 -2.53
C ASP A 70 16.75 -7.97 -1.03
N GLU A 71 16.02 -8.96 -0.50
CA GLU A 71 15.53 -8.99 0.86
C GLU A 71 14.81 -7.67 1.24
N ASP A 72 15.45 -6.84 2.05
CA ASP A 72 14.93 -5.58 2.59
C ASP A 72 15.34 -4.36 1.75
N TYR A 73 16.06 -4.59 0.65
CA TYR A 73 16.61 -3.53 -0.19
C TYR A 73 15.92 -3.47 -1.55
N LEU A 74 15.52 -2.27 -1.95
CA LEU A 74 15.12 -1.94 -3.31
C LEU A 74 16.35 -1.46 -4.08
N LYS A 75 16.61 -2.07 -5.25
CA LYS A 75 17.75 -1.74 -6.12
C LYS A 75 17.27 -0.88 -7.29
N PHE A 76 17.90 0.28 -7.45
CA PHE A 76 17.67 1.18 -8.57
C PHE A 76 18.98 1.43 -9.31
N ILE A 77 18.96 1.30 -10.63
CA ILE A 77 20.13 1.39 -11.49
C ILE A 77 20.03 2.62 -12.38
N TYR A 78 21.16 3.26 -12.62
CA TYR A 78 21.24 4.39 -13.54
C TYR A 78 20.85 4.01 -14.97
N PRO A 79 19.99 4.77 -15.69
CA PRO A 79 19.43 4.34 -16.97
C PRO A 79 20.45 4.11 -18.08
N HIS A 80 21.56 4.86 -18.12
CA HIS A 80 22.64 4.65 -19.08
C HIS A 80 23.33 3.28 -18.90
N ALA A 81 23.27 2.72 -17.69
CA ALA A 81 23.72 1.36 -17.41
C ALA A 81 22.98 0.31 -18.22
N LEU A 82 21.72 0.57 -18.52
CA LEU A 82 20.80 -0.35 -19.18
C LEU A 82 20.67 -0.02 -20.67
N GLY A 83 21.43 0.94 -21.20
CA GLY A 83 21.28 1.42 -22.57
C GLY A 83 19.95 2.14 -22.82
N LYS A 84 19.24 2.56 -21.76
CA LYS A 84 17.89 3.14 -21.83
C LYS A 84 17.89 4.67 -21.94
N CYS A 85 19.05 5.31 -22.01
CA CYS A 85 19.19 6.76 -22.12
C CYS A 85 20.48 7.12 -22.85
N ASN A 86 20.38 8.06 -23.80
CA ASN A 86 21.53 8.73 -24.42
C ASN A 86 21.73 10.08 -23.74
N TYR A 87 22.56 10.09 -22.69
CA TYR A 87 22.95 11.34 -22.02
C TYR A 87 24.36 11.73 -22.50
N PRO A 88 24.62 13.00 -22.85
CA PRO A 88 25.89 13.43 -23.45
C PRO A 88 27.09 13.24 -22.54
N PHE A 89 26.88 13.28 -21.23
CA PHE A 89 27.90 12.95 -20.24
C PHE A 89 27.85 11.45 -19.92
N ARG A 90 28.91 10.71 -20.28
CA ARG A 90 29.07 9.27 -20.00
C ARG A 90 28.91 8.96 -18.51
N ILE A 91 28.63 7.68 -18.22
CA ILE A 91 28.58 7.05 -16.88
C ILE A 91 29.70 7.50 -15.91
N ASN A 92 30.89 7.86 -16.42
CA ASN A 92 32.06 8.25 -15.63
C ASN A 92 31.80 9.39 -14.64
N TRP A 93 30.79 10.24 -14.86
CA TRP A 93 30.46 11.30 -13.92
C TRP A 93 29.84 10.77 -12.60
N CYS A 94 29.10 9.66 -12.67
CA CYS A 94 28.31 9.17 -11.53
C CYS A 94 28.98 8.02 -10.76
N SER A 95 29.87 7.25 -11.39
CA SER A 95 30.67 6.24 -10.71
C SER A 95 31.91 5.88 -11.53
N SER A 96 33.03 5.62 -10.85
CA SER A 96 34.27 5.10 -11.42
C SER A 96 34.27 3.58 -11.61
N SER A 97 33.28 2.85 -11.11
CA SER A 97 33.19 1.38 -11.21
C SER A 97 32.56 0.90 -12.53
N ASN A 98 33.09 -0.20 -13.09
CA ASN A 98 32.49 -0.91 -14.24
C ASN A 98 31.04 -1.36 -13.95
N TYR A 99 30.76 -1.70 -12.68
CA TYR A 99 29.41 -1.85 -12.17
C TYR A 99 28.80 -0.46 -12.01
N LYS A 100 27.96 -0.11 -12.98
CA LYS A 100 27.21 1.15 -13.04
C LYS A 100 26.55 1.51 -11.70
N TYR A 101 26.42 2.81 -11.41
CA TYR A 101 25.81 3.33 -10.18
C TYR A 101 24.48 2.62 -9.85
N THR A 102 24.43 2.03 -8.66
CA THR A 102 23.26 1.31 -8.13
C THR A 102 22.91 1.87 -6.76
N LEU A 103 21.73 2.47 -6.65
CA LEU A 103 21.17 2.92 -5.39
C LEU A 103 20.44 1.75 -4.72
N LYS A 104 20.82 1.45 -3.48
CA LYS A 104 20.15 0.45 -2.63
C LYS A 104 19.44 1.17 -1.50
N ILE A 105 18.13 0.97 -1.38
CA ILE A 105 17.29 1.63 -0.37
C ILE A 105 16.69 0.57 0.54
N ASN A 106 16.94 0.65 1.84
CA ASN A 106 16.30 -0.21 2.82
C ASN A 106 14.89 0.32 3.12
N TYR A 107 13.85 -0.31 2.55
CA TYR A 107 12.49 0.24 2.63
C TYR A 107 11.82 0.04 4.01
N TYR A 108 12.41 -0.76 4.92
CA TYR A 108 11.91 -0.88 6.31
C TYR A 108 12.40 0.25 7.21
N LYS A 109 13.58 0.80 6.95
CA LYS A 109 14.14 1.92 7.72
C LYS A 109 13.65 3.28 7.24
N GLU A 110 13.34 3.36 5.96
CA GLU A 110 12.83 4.57 5.33
C GLU A 110 11.34 4.78 5.58
N ASN A 111 10.82 5.94 5.16
CA ASN A 111 9.39 6.20 5.22
C ASN A 111 8.62 5.28 4.25
N PRO A 112 7.75 4.37 4.74
CA PRO A 112 7.02 3.42 3.90
C PRO A 112 5.98 4.04 2.98
N ARG A 113 5.67 5.34 3.15
CA ARG A 113 4.83 6.10 2.20
C ARG A 113 5.57 6.40 0.90
N ILE A 114 6.89 6.51 1.01
CA ILE A 114 7.79 6.87 -0.09
C ILE A 114 8.36 5.59 -0.69
N TYR A 115 9.02 4.79 0.15
CA TYR A 115 9.67 3.56 -0.26
C TYR A 115 8.92 2.36 0.28
N GLY A 116 8.32 1.58 -0.61
CA GLY A 116 7.61 0.37 -0.27
C GLY A 116 7.73 -0.66 -1.38
N TYR A 117 7.43 -1.91 -1.05
CA TYR A 117 7.32 -2.98 -2.03
C TYR A 117 5.92 -3.58 -1.95
N PRO A 118 5.19 -3.78 -3.05
CA PRO A 118 5.55 -3.45 -4.44
C PRO A 118 5.74 -1.94 -4.65
N LEU A 119 6.47 -1.55 -5.69
CA LEU A 119 6.67 -0.12 -5.98
C LEU A 119 5.35 0.58 -6.26
N ARG A 120 5.21 1.82 -5.81
CA ARG A 120 3.98 2.61 -5.98
C ARG A 120 3.54 2.73 -7.44
N SER A 121 4.49 2.97 -8.34
CA SER A 121 4.28 3.07 -9.79
C SER A 121 3.95 1.73 -10.47
N SER A 122 3.99 0.61 -9.74
CA SER A 122 3.73 -0.71 -10.31
C SER A 122 2.24 -1.05 -10.35
N SER A 123 1.82 -1.77 -11.38
CA SER A 123 0.47 -2.35 -11.47
C SER A 123 0.17 -3.30 -10.30
N GLN A 124 1.19 -3.97 -9.77
CA GLN A 124 1.04 -4.84 -8.59
C GLN A 124 0.61 -4.04 -7.37
N TRP A 125 1.19 -2.86 -7.14
CA TRP A 125 0.79 -1.99 -6.04
C TRP A 125 -0.66 -1.53 -6.22
N GLN A 126 -1.02 -1.09 -7.44
CA GLN A 126 -2.39 -0.69 -7.76
C GLN A 126 -3.40 -1.81 -7.50
N ASN A 127 -3.10 -3.03 -7.95
CA ASN A 127 -3.94 -4.21 -7.71
C ASN A 127 -4.12 -4.53 -6.22
N GLN A 128 -3.10 -4.31 -5.38
CA GLN A 128 -3.25 -4.48 -3.93
C GLN A 128 -4.08 -3.35 -3.33
N TYR A 129 -3.87 -2.12 -3.77
CA TYR A 129 -4.59 -0.95 -3.30
C TYR A 129 -6.09 -1.03 -3.65
N ASP A 130 -6.44 -1.50 -4.85
CA ASP A 130 -7.81 -1.63 -5.33
C ASP A 130 -8.64 -2.66 -4.53
N LYS A 131 -7.98 -3.59 -3.83
CA LYS A 131 -8.68 -4.51 -2.90
C LYS A 131 -9.41 -3.76 -1.78
N ARG A 132 -9.01 -2.53 -1.47
CA ARG A 132 -9.70 -1.64 -0.51
C ARG A 132 -11.18 -1.45 -0.86
N THR A 133 -11.54 -1.43 -2.14
CA THR A 133 -12.94 -1.30 -2.57
C THR A 133 -13.83 -2.42 -2.04
N SER A 134 -13.28 -3.61 -1.77
CA SER A 134 -14.06 -4.69 -1.13
C SER A 134 -14.55 -4.30 0.27
N VAL A 135 -13.70 -3.63 1.06
CA VAL A 135 -14.03 -3.12 2.40
C VAL A 135 -15.05 -1.98 2.31
N GLU A 136 -14.90 -1.07 1.35
CA GLU A 136 -15.88 -0.01 1.13
C GLU A 136 -17.25 -0.55 0.76
N ARG A 137 -17.31 -1.55 -0.13
CA ARG A 137 -18.57 -2.24 -0.48
C ARG A 137 -19.19 -2.94 0.73
N CYS A 138 -18.36 -3.55 1.58
CA CYS A 138 -18.81 -4.17 2.83
C CYS A 138 -19.43 -3.13 3.77
N ASN A 139 -18.73 -2.02 4.00
CA ASN A 139 -19.21 -0.91 4.83
C ASN A 139 -20.50 -0.29 4.27
N ASN A 140 -20.60 -0.11 2.94
CA ASN A 140 -21.81 0.38 2.31
C ASN A 140 -23.00 -0.56 2.54
N ARG A 141 -22.79 -1.88 2.44
CA ARG A 141 -23.84 -2.87 2.74
C ARG A 141 -24.28 -2.83 4.20
N LEU A 142 -23.33 -2.72 5.12
CA LEU A 142 -23.63 -2.62 6.55
C LEU A 142 -24.48 -1.38 6.86
N LYS A 143 -24.09 -0.24 6.29
CA LYS A 143 -24.79 1.03 6.47
C LYS A 143 -26.18 1.02 5.83
N GLY A 144 -26.28 0.61 4.57
CA GLY A 144 -27.51 0.65 3.79
C GLY A 144 -28.51 -0.47 4.13
N TYR A 145 -28.07 -1.73 4.19
CA TYR A 145 -28.98 -2.88 4.37
C TYR A 145 -29.12 -3.32 5.82
N LEU A 146 -28.08 -3.13 6.66
CA LEU A 146 -28.09 -3.54 8.06
C LEU A 146 -28.22 -2.35 9.03
N ASN A 147 -28.64 -1.20 8.48
CA ASN A 147 -29.03 0.00 9.22
C ASN A 147 -27.97 0.48 10.24
N LEU A 148 -26.68 0.25 9.94
CA LEU A 148 -25.59 0.57 10.87
C LEU A 148 -25.38 2.08 11.00
N ASP A 149 -25.90 2.88 10.07
CA ASP A 149 -25.87 4.36 10.13
C ASP A 149 -26.97 4.97 11.01
N ASN A 150 -27.99 4.20 11.40
CA ASN A 150 -29.14 4.71 12.17
C ASN A 150 -29.31 3.96 13.52
N ILE A 151 -28.23 3.91 14.29
CA ILE A 151 -28.24 3.32 15.63
C ILE A 151 -28.94 4.29 16.59
N ARG A 152 -30.15 3.92 17.02
CA ARG A 152 -30.94 4.72 17.99
C ARG A 152 -30.55 4.47 19.45
N SER A 153 -29.75 3.44 19.72
CA SER A 153 -29.33 3.10 21.08
C SER A 153 -28.20 4.02 21.55
N LYS A 154 -28.41 4.70 22.68
CA LYS A 154 -27.39 5.56 23.29
C LYS A 154 -26.31 4.72 23.99
N GLY A 155 -25.04 5.00 23.69
CA GLY A 155 -23.88 4.45 24.39
C GLY A 155 -22.97 3.57 23.52
N ILE A 156 -21.65 3.77 23.64
CA ILE A 156 -20.65 3.13 22.78
C ILE A 156 -20.64 1.61 22.89
N LYS A 157 -20.95 1.04 24.07
CA LYS A 157 -21.03 -0.41 24.28
C LYS A 157 -22.17 -1.02 23.46
N LYS A 158 -23.35 -0.39 23.47
CA LYS A 158 -24.53 -0.85 22.71
C LYS A 158 -24.32 -0.70 21.21
N ALA A 159 -23.74 0.43 20.77
CA ALA A 159 -23.37 0.63 19.38
C ALA A 159 -22.36 -0.43 18.87
N LYS A 160 -21.34 -0.74 19.66
CA LYS A 160 -20.37 -1.81 19.35
C LYS A 160 -21.05 -3.18 19.23
N PHE A 161 -21.94 -3.52 20.17
CA PHE A 161 -22.68 -4.78 20.12
C PHE A 161 -23.57 -4.88 18.88
N HIS A 162 -24.32 -3.83 18.55
CA HIS A 162 -25.15 -3.76 17.35
C HIS A 162 -24.31 -3.93 16.07
N ALA A 163 -23.16 -3.24 16.00
CA ALA A 163 -22.25 -3.38 14.87
C ALA A 163 -21.73 -4.83 14.75
N LEU A 164 -21.32 -5.45 15.85
CA LEU A 164 -20.86 -6.84 15.88
C LEU A 164 -21.92 -7.82 15.36
N LEU A 165 -23.17 -7.69 15.82
CA LEU A 165 -24.28 -8.50 15.34
C LEU A 165 -24.47 -8.35 13.83
N ASN A 166 -24.45 -7.12 13.31
CA ASN A 166 -24.55 -6.86 11.88
C ASN A 166 -23.40 -7.51 11.08
N TYR A 167 -22.17 -7.48 11.59
CA TYR A 167 -21.05 -8.20 10.95
C TYR A 167 -21.28 -9.71 10.93
N ILE A 168 -21.76 -10.30 12.02
CA ILE A 168 -22.07 -11.74 12.09
C ILE A 168 -23.14 -12.10 11.07
N VAL A 169 -24.22 -11.31 11.00
CA VAL A 169 -25.32 -11.51 10.03
C VAL A 169 -24.80 -11.41 8.59
N LEU A 170 -23.97 -10.42 8.29
CA LEU A 170 -23.40 -10.25 6.95
C LEU A 170 -22.54 -11.46 6.55
N VAL A 171 -21.68 -11.94 7.45
CA VAL A 171 -20.82 -13.10 7.19
C VAL A 171 -21.66 -14.36 7.03
N ALA A 172 -22.62 -14.61 7.93
CA ALA A 172 -23.51 -15.77 7.87
C ALA A 172 -24.34 -15.78 6.58
N GLY A 173 -24.92 -14.64 6.20
CA GLY A 173 -25.67 -14.49 4.95
C GLY A 173 -24.80 -14.72 3.71
N THR A 174 -23.57 -14.22 3.71
CA THR A 174 -22.61 -14.45 2.61
C THR A 174 -22.25 -15.93 2.49
N ILE A 175 -22.01 -16.63 3.60
CA ILE A 175 -21.73 -18.07 3.61
C ILE A 175 -22.94 -18.85 3.05
N SER A 176 -24.15 -18.56 3.54
CA SER A 176 -25.38 -19.22 3.10
C SER A 176 -25.63 -19.06 1.59
N LEU A 177 -25.49 -17.84 1.06
CA LEU A 177 -25.65 -17.58 -0.38
C LEU A 177 -24.61 -18.31 -1.23
N ASN A 178 -23.36 -18.37 -0.76
CA ASN A 178 -22.28 -19.06 -1.49
C ASN A 178 -22.48 -20.58 -1.50
N ILE A 179 -22.96 -21.16 -0.40
CA ILE A 179 -23.31 -22.59 -0.33
C ILE A 179 -24.42 -22.91 -1.34
N ASN A 180 -25.53 -22.15 -1.34
CA ASN A 180 -26.62 -22.37 -2.30
C ASN A 180 -26.16 -22.22 -3.76
N LYS A 181 -25.27 -21.26 -4.04
CA LYS A 181 -24.73 -21.06 -5.39
C LYS A 181 -23.80 -22.20 -5.84
N SER A 182 -23.07 -22.84 -4.92
CA SER A 182 -22.27 -24.03 -5.23
C SER A 182 -23.15 -25.25 -5.52
N LEU A 183 -24.25 -25.43 -4.78
CA LEU A 183 -25.21 -26.52 -5.00
C LEU A 183 -25.88 -26.39 -6.39
N ASN A 184 -26.33 -25.18 -6.75
CA ASN A 184 -26.96 -24.91 -8.05
C ASN A 184 -26.01 -24.98 -9.26
N LYS A 185 -24.69 -25.02 -9.05
CA LYS A 185 -23.69 -25.20 -10.12
C LYS A 185 -23.31 -26.67 -10.34
N ALA A 186 -23.60 -27.53 -9.39
CA ALA A 186 -23.29 -28.96 -9.42
C ALA A 186 -24.49 -29.81 -9.90
N ALA A 187 -25.68 -29.23 -9.94
CA ALA A 187 -26.87 -29.75 -10.61
C ALA A 187 -26.93 -29.23 -12.05
#